data_AF-A0A1G6BN09-F1
#
_entry.id   AF-A0A1G6BN09-F1
#
_cell.length_a   1.000
_cell.length_b   1.000
_cell.length_c   1.000
_cell.angle_alpha   90.00
_cell.angle_beta   90.00
_cell.angle_gamma   90.00
#
_symmetry.space_group_name_H-M   'P 1'
#
loop_
_entity.id
_entity.type
_entity.pdbx_description
1 polymer ?
#
loop_
_entity_poly.entity_id
_entity_poly.type
_entity_poly.pdbx_seq_one_letter_code
_entity_poly.pdbx_strand_id
1 'polypeptide(L)'
;MDTLMNLFVESDGSKMQNVYTPLSLTAHLIFCFLATALYLTMYYRRGSVHYLLLMFAIDATIITQYWTSSAAIATLAVIEIVLIGSTIFFYIKYSKKLKAENAAKEAARKEAEERAKAAEKADNEENGKIVDNAFDD
;
A
#
# COMPACT_ATOMS: atom_id res chain seq x y z
N MET A 1 29.78 3.05 3.79
CA MET A 1 28.57 3.81 3.40
C MET A 1 28.90 4.92 2.42
N ASP A 2 30.14 5.43 2.41
CA ASP A 2 30.61 6.47 1.49
C ASP A 2 30.70 6.03 0.01
N THR A 3 30.93 4.74 -0.25
CA THR A 3 31.02 4.21 -1.62
C THR A 3 29.67 4.17 -2.34
N LEU A 4 28.57 4.00 -1.61
CA LEU A 4 27.21 4.06 -2.18
C LEU A 4 26.77 5.50 -2.41
N MET A 5 27.11 6.43 -1.50
CA MET A 5 26.84 7.86 -1.69
C MET A 5 27.59 8.45 -2.88
N ASN A 6 28.83 8.05 -3.12
CA ASN A 6 29.61 8.53 -4.26
C ASN A 6 29.09 7.99 -5.61
N LEU A 7 28.46 6.80 -5.64
CA LEU A 7 27.80 6.30 -6.84
C LEU A 7 26.53 7.10 -7.21
N PHE A 8 25.90 7.79 -6.25
CA PHE A 8 24.75 8.66 -6.52
C PHE A 8 25.13 10.05 -7.01
N VAL A 9 26.38 10.49 -6.77
CA VAL A 9 26.85 11.84 -7.12
C VAL A 9 27.62 11.86 -8.45
N GLU A 10 28.23 10.76 -8.86
CA GLU A 10 29.11 10.70 -10.04
C GLU A 10 28.39 10.16 -11.29
N SER A 11 27.29 10.80 -11.69
CA SER A 11 26.65 10.61 -13.00
C SER A 11 26.56 11.93 -13.74
N ASP A 12 27.67 12.66 -13.84
CA ASP A 12 27.80 13.80 -14.74
C ASP A 12 28.74 13.42 -15.89
N GLY A 13 28.19 13.36 -17.11
CA GLY A 13 28.91 12.79 -18.25
C GLY A 13 28.12 12.77 -19.55
N SER A 14 27.73 13.95 -20.04
CA SER A 14 27.41 14.23 -21.46
C SER A 14 26.46 13.27 -22.19
N LYS A 15 25.15 13.46 -22.01
CA LYS A 15 24.13 13.19 -23.05
C LYS A 15 22.85 13.95 -22.72
N MET A 16 22.53 14.94 -23.56
CA MET A 16 21.33 15.80 -23.60
C MET A 16 20.30 15.52 -22.48
N GLN A 17 20.46 16.20 -21.35
CA GLN A 17 19.40 16.28 -20.35
C GLN A 17 18.20 16.99 -21.00
N ASN A 18 17.08 16.27 -21.13
CA ASN A 18 15.86 16.84 -21.66
C ASN A 18 15.35 17.93 -20.70
N VAL A 19 15.06 19.14 -21.23
CA VAL A 19 14.61 20.32 -20.45
C VAL A 19 13.36 20.02 -19.60
N TYR A 20 12.58 19.03 -20.01
CA TYR A 20 11.33 18.63 -19.35
C TYR A 20 11.49 17.61 -18.21
N THR A 21 12.72 17.15 -17.91
CA THR A 21 12.97 16.20 -16.81
C THR A 21 14.16 16.65 -15.94
N PRO A 22 13.95 17.00 -14.66
CA PRO A 22 15.02 17.51 -13.80
C PRO A 22 16.00 16.42 -13.32
N LEU A 23 15.68 15.14 -13.57
CA LEU A 23 16.49 13.98 -13.19
C LEU A 23 17.27 13.44 -14.40
N SER A 24 18.52 13.02 -14.17
CA SER A 24 19.31 12.31 -15.18
C SER A 24 18.65 10.96 -15.53
N LEU A 25 18.82 10.50 -16.77
CA LEU A 25 18.27 9.21 -17.24
C LEU A 25 18.65 8.05 -16.31
N THR A 26 19.91 8.01 -15.85
CA THR A 26 20.41 7.01 -14.91
C THR A 26 19.69 7.06 -13.56
N ALA A 27 19.53 8.26 -12.98
CA ALA A 27 18.84 8.42 -11.71
C ALA A 27 17.35 8.05 -11.81
N HIS A 28 16.71 8.40 -12.92
CA HIS A 28 15.30 8.09 -13.17
C HIS A 28 15.05 6.58 -13.33
N LEU A 29 15.95 5.86 -14.01
CA LEU A 29 15.88 4.41 -14.14
C LEU A 29 16.06 3.70 -12.78
N ILE A 30 17.00 4.17 -11.95
CA ILE A 30 17.17 3.64 -10.59
C ILE A 30 15.91 3.89 -9.75
N PHE A 31 15.36 5.10 -9.83
CA PHE A 31 14.12 5.45 -9.14
C PHE A 31 12.94 4.57 -9.57
N CYS A 32 12.75 4.37 -10.89
CA CYS A 32 11.69 3.51 -11.39
C CYS A 32 11.87 2.08 -10.90
N PHE A 33 13.08 1.52 -10.98
CA PHE A 33 13.34 0.15 -10.49
C PHE A 33 13.02 -0.03 -9.00
N LEU A 34 13.40 0.95 -8.16
CA LEU A 34 13.05 0.94 -6.73
C LEU A 34 11.53 1.07 -6.52
N ALA A 35 10.87 1.94 -7.28
CA ALA A 35 9.42 2.09 -7.24
C ALA A 35 8.72 0.79 -7.63
N THR A 36 9.12 0.14 -8.73
CA THR A 36 8.61 -1.16 -9.16
C THR A 36 8.73 -2.19 -8.05
N ALA A 37 9.91 -2.33 -7.43
CA ALA A 37 10.12 -3.28 -6.35
C ALA A 37 9.23 -3.01 -5.13
N LEU A 38 9.10 -1.74 -4.72
CA LEU A 38 8.24 -1.35 -3.60
C LEU A 38 6.76 -1.59 -3.90
N TYR A 39 6.26 -1.13 -5.04
CA TYR A 39 4.84 -1.27 -5.40
C TYR A 39 4.44 -2.71 -5.67
N LEU A 40 5.34 -3.53 -6.22
CA LEU A 40 5.11 -4.96 -6.37
C LEU A 40 5.04 -5.66 -5.02
N THR A 41 5.93 -5.32 -4.07
CA THR A 41 5.89 -5.84 -2.70
C THR A 41 4.60 -5.42 -1.97
N MET A 42 4.18 -4.16 -2.13
CA MET A 42 2.91 -3.67 -1.58
C MET A 42 1.70 -4.35 -2.21
N TYR A 43 1.73 -4.61 -3.52
CA TYR A 43 0.72 -5.40 -4.21
C TYR A 43 0.64 -6.81 -3.66
N TYR A 44 1.77 -7.50 -3.48
CA TYR A 44 1.78 -8.86 -2.93
C TYR A 44 1.22 -8.91 -1.49
N ARG A 45 1.55 -7.92 -0.65
CA ARG A 45 1.14 -7.89 0.76
C ARG A 45 -0.31 -7.41 0.98
N ARG A 46 -0.82 -6.48 0.15
CA ARG A 46 -2.17 -5.88 0.32
C ARG A 46 -3.17 -6.30 -0.75
N GLY A 47 -2.73 -6.93 -1.84
CA GLY A 47 -3.57 -7.48 -2.92
C GLY A 47 -4.36 -6.45 -3.72
N SER A 48 -3.99 -5.15 -3.67
CA SER A 48 -4.82 -4.09 -4.23
C SER A 48 -4.25 -3.53 -5.53
N VAL A 49 -5.07 -3.53 -6.59
CA VAL A 49 -4.70 -3.18 -7.97
C VAL A 49 -4.17 -1.75 -8.12
N HIS A 50 -4.57 -0.83 -7.23
CA HIS A 50 -4.09 0.56 -7.29
C HIS A 50 -2.55 0.68 -7.15
N TYR A 51 -1.89 -0.27 -6.49
CA TYR A 51 -0.42 -0.30 -6.43
C TYR A 51 0.21 -0.63 -7.78
N LEU A 52 -0.42 -1.48 -8.60
CA LEU A 52 0.05 -1.78 -9.97
C LEU A 52 -0.19 -0.60 -10.92
N LEU A 53 -1.29 0.14 -10.72
CA LEU A 53 -1.57 1.35 -11.50
C LEU A 53 -0.54 2.46 -11.21
N LEU A 54 -0.15 2.64 -9.94
CA LEU A 54 0.91 3.58 -9.56
C LEU A 54 2.27 3.17 -10.12
N MET A 55 2.60 1.87 -10.05
CA MET A 55 3.82 1.34 -10.66
C MET A 55 3.88 1.67 -12.15
N PHE A 56 2.80 1.40 -12.89
CA PHE A 56 2.73 1.67 -14.32
C PHE A 56 2.79 3.17 -14.63
N ALA A 57 2.15 4.02 -13.81
CA ALA A 57 2.24 5.47 -13.97
C ALA A 57 3.67 5.98 -13.83
N ILE A 58 4.42 5.47 -12.85
CA ILE A 58 5.83 5.82 -12.64
C ILE A 58 6.69 5.28 -13.79
N ASP A 59 6.54 4.02 -14.18
CA ASP A 59 7.34 3.43 -15.26
C ASP A 59 7.05 4.11 -16.62
N ALA A 60 5.81 4.56 -16.86
CA ALA A 60 5.45 5.32 -18.06
C ALA A 60 6.22 6.65 -18.17
N THR A 61 6.69 7.22 -17.06
CA THR A 61 7.50 8.45 -17.09
C THR A 61 8.85 8.24 -17.77
N ILE A 62 9.39 7.01 -17.85
CA ILE A 62 10.61 6.69 -18.62
C ILE A 62 10.42 7.02 -20.11
N ILE A 63 9.22 6.83 -20.64
CA ILE A 63 8.90 7.04 -22.06
C ILE A 63 9.11 8.51 -22.44
N THR A 64 8.87 9.45 -21.50
CA THR A 64 9.05 10.89 -21.74
C THR A 64 10.51 11.29 -21.98
N GLN A 65 11.48 10.47 -21.56
CA GLN A 65 12.90 10.71 -21.77
C GLN A 65 13.39 10.24 -23.16
N TYR A 66 12.71 9.26 -23.75
CA TYR A 66 13.02 8.76 -25.10
C TYR A 66 12.20 9.46 -26.20
N TRP A 67 10.97 9.88 -25.90
CA TRP A 67 10.06 10.51 -26.85
C TRP A 67 9.70 11.93 -26.40
N THR A 68 10.44 12.91 -26.92
CA THR A 68 10.32 14.33 -26.55
C THR A 68 9.46 15.15 -27.51
N SER A 69 8.71 14.52 -28.40
CA SER A 69 7.78 15.26 -29.28
C SER A 69 6.64 15.86 -28.46
N SER A 70 6.24 17.10 -28.76
CA SER A 70 5.15 17.77 -28.02
C SER A 70 3.85 16.96 -27.99
N ALA A 71 3.57 16.20 -29.06
CA ALA A 71 2.43 15.29 -29.12
C ALA A 71 2.56 14.09 -28.16
N ALA A 72 3.75 13.51 -28.03
CA ALA A 72 4.01 12.40 -27.10
C ALA A 72 3.90 12.87 -25.64
N ILE A 73 4.46 14.05 -25.32
CA ILE A 73 4.36 14.64 -23.97
C ILE A 73 2.90 14.92 -23.61
N ALA A 74 2.12 15.54 -24.51
CA ALA A 74 0.70 15.80 -24.26
C ALA A 74 -0.11 14.52 -24.06
N THR A 75 0.16 13.48 -24.87
CA THR A 75 -0.53 12.18 -24.75
C THR A 75 -0.17 11.49 -23.43
N LEU A 76 1.10 11.51 -23.04
CA LEU A 76 1.56 10.96 -21.76
C LEU A 76 0.94 11.68 -20.57
N ALA A 77 0.81 13.01 -20.61
CA ALA A 77 0.14 13.78 -19.57
C ALA A 77 -1.33 13.36 -19.40
N VAL A 78 -2.05 13.13 -20.50
CA VAL A 78 -3.44 12.62 -20.44
C VAL A 78 -3.49 11.21 -19.83
N ILE A 79 -2.59 10.32 -20.26
CA ILE A 79 -2.50 8.95 -19.73
C ILE A 79 -2.22 8.96 -18.23
N GLU A 80 -1.29 9.80 -17.78
CA GLU A 80 -0.94 9.93 -16.38
C GLU A 80 -2.13 10.40 -15.53
N ILE A 81 -2.89 11.40 -15.99
CA ILE A 81 -4.12 11.86 -15.32
C ILE A 81 -5.14 10.71 -15.21
N VAL A 82 -5.33 9.92 -16.28
CA VAL A 82 -6.25 8.78 -16.28
C VAL A 82 -5.78 7.69 -15.30
N LEU A 83 -4.49 7.40 -15.24
CA LEU A 83 -3.90 6.42 -14.33
C LEU A 83 -4.02 6.85 -12.86
N ILE A 84 -3.73 8.12 -12.56
CA ILE A 84 -3.89 8.69 -11.21
C ILE A 84 -5.37 8.69 -10.80
N GLY A 85 -6.26 9.13 -11.69
CA GLY A 85 -7.71 9.10 -11.45
C GLY A 85 -8.22 7.68 -11.16
N SER A 86 -7.78 6.70 -11.95
CA SER A 86 -8.11 5.29 -11.75
C SER A 86 -7.56 4.76 -10.42
N THR A 87 -6.33 5.14 -10.06
CA THR A 87 -5.71 4.78 -8.78
C THR A 87 -6.54 5.28 -7.61
N ILE A 88 -6.96 6.54 -7.63
CA ILE A 88 -7.79 7.15 -6.57
C ILE A 88 -9.13 6.40 -6.45
N PHE A 89 -9.76 6.10 -7.58
CA PHE A 89 -11.02 5.35 -7.61
C PHE A 89 -10.88 3.96 -6.96
N PHE A 90 -9.87 3.18 -7.36
CA PHE A 90 -9.61 1.87 -6.78
C PHE A 90 -9.20 1.95 -5.30
N TYR A 91 -8.45 2.99 -4.92
CA TYR A 91 -8.10 3.24 -3.52
C TYR A 91 -9.34 3.49 -2.65
N ILE A 92 -10.27 4.33 -3.08
CA ILE A 92 -11.52 4.59 -2.36
C ILE A 92 -12.33 3.31 -2.21
N LYS A 93 -12.48 2.53 -3.29
CA LYS A 93 -13.18 1.24 -3.27
C LYS A 93 -12.53 0.26 -2.30
N TYR A 94 -11.20 0.16 -2.33
CA TYR A 94 -10.43 -0.68 -1.42
C TYR A 94 -10.56 -0.24 0.04
N SER A 95 -10.50 1.07 0.31
CA SER A 95 -10.66 1.64 1.65
C SER A 95 -12.04 1.36 2.24
N LYS A 96 -13.11 1.46 1.44
CA LYS A 96 -14.47 1.09 1.88
C LYS A 96 -14.56 -0.40 2.21
N LYS A 97 -14.00 -1.28 1.36
CA LYS A 97 -13.98 -2.73 1.60
C LYS A 97 -13.22 -3.06 2.90
N LEU A 98 -12.06 -2.45 3.11
CA LEU A 98 -11.23 -2.66 4.30
C LEU A 98 -11.94 -2.20 5.58
N LYS A 99 -12.62 -1.04 5.54
CA LYS A 99 -13.41 -0.56 6.67
C LYS A 99 -14.56 -1.51 7.02
N ALA A 100 -15.26 -2.02 6.02
CA ALA A 100 -16.34 -2.99 6.22
C ALA A 100 -15.82 -4.31 6.81
N GLU A 101 -14.69 -4.81 6.31
CA GLU A 101 -14.06 -6.03 6.82
C GLU A 101 -13.56 -5.88 8.25
N ASN A 102 -12.93 -4.74 8.58
CA ASN A 102 -12.47 -4.46 9.94
C ASN A 102 -13.64 -4.29 10.92
N ALA A 103 -14.71 -3.62 10.51
CA ALA A 103 -15.92 -3.49 11.33
C ALA A 103 -16.56 -4.85 11.62
N ALA A 104 -16.63 -5.72 10.61
CA ALA A 104 -17.14 -7.09 10.78
C ALA A 104 -16.24 -7.93 11.71
N LYS A 105 -14.92 -7.84 11.56
CA LYS A 105 -13.96 -8.53 12.45
C LYS A 105 -14.06 -8.03 13.89
N GLU A 106 -14.25 -6.73 14.10
CA GLU A 106 -14.37 -6.16 15.43
C GLU A 106 -15.71 -6.51 16.10
N ALA A 107 -16.80 -6.56 15.34
CA ALA A 107 -18.08 -7.07 15.83
C ALA A 107 -17.97 -8.55 16.25
N ALA A 108 -17.37 -9.39 15.41
CA ALA A 108 -17.13 -10.79 15.74
C ALA A 108 -16.22 -10.97 16.97
N ARG A 109 -15.19 -10.12 17.14
CA ARG A 109 -14.33 -10.14 18.34
C ARG A 109 -15.10 -9.78 19.60
N LYS A 110 -15.96 -8.74 19.54
CA LYS A 110 -16.80 -8.34 20.68
C LYS A 110 -17.79 -9.43 21.06
N GLU A 111 -18.46 -10.05 20.09
CA GLU A 111 -19.36 -11.19 20.36
C GLU A 111 -18.62 -12.37 21.00
N ALA A 112 -17.40 -12.68 20.54
CA ALA A 112 -16.58 -13.74 21.12
C ALA A 112 -16.15 -13.41 22.57
N GLU A 113 -15.74 -12.16 22.83
CA GLU A 113 -15.40 -11.69 24.18
C GLU A 113 -16.61 -11.71 25.13
N GLU A 114 -17.79 -11.31 24.66
CA GLU A 114 -19.03 -11.35 25.45
C GLU A 114 -19.44 -12.79 25.76
N ARG A 115 -19.33 -13.72 24.81
CA ARG A 115 -19.59 -15.15 25.06
C ARG A 115 -18.60 -15.75 26.06
N ALA A 116 -17.32 -15.40 25.98
CA ALA A 116 -16.32 -15.84 26.93
C ALA A 116 -16.63 -15.35 28.35
N LYS A 117 -16.99 -14.07 28.50
CA LYS A 117 -17.39 -13.49 29.79
C LYS A 117 -18.68 -14.10 30.34
N ALA A 118 -19.64 -14.43 29.48
CA ALA A 118 -20.89 -15.09 29.89
C ALA A 118 -20.63 -16.53 30.38
N ALA A 119 -19.75 -17.27 29.70
CA ALA A 119 -19.34 -18.60 30.13
C ALA A 119 -18.58 -18.57 31.47
N GLU A 120 -17.66 -17.61 31.64
CA GLU A 120 -16.92 -17.44 32.91
C GLU A 120 -17.85 -17.07 34.08
N LYS A 121 -18.88 -16.25 33.84
CA LYS A 121 -19.90 -15.95 34.87
C LYS A 121 -20.75 -17.16 35.23
N ALA A 122 -21.16 -17.96 34.24
CA ALA A 122 -21.94 -19.17 34.48
C ALA A 122 -21.14 -20.19 35.30
N ASP A 123 -19.86 -20.38 34.99
CA ASP A 123 -18.96 -21.28 35.72
C ASP A 123 -18.72 -20.81 37.17
N ASN A 124 -18.58 -19.49 37.38
CA ASN A 124 -18.46 -18.92 38.73
C ASN A 124 -19.76 -19.03 39.55
N GLU A 125 -20.94 -18.86 38.94
CA GLU A 125 -22.22 -19.06 39.63
C GLU A 125 -22.45 -20.53 39.98
N GLU A 126 -22.05 -21.46 39.10
CA GLU A 126 -22.12 -22.89 39.35
C GLU A 126 -21.15 -23.30 40.47
N ASN A 127 -19.89 -22.87 40.40
CA ASN A 127 -18.92 -23.12 41.47
C ASN A 127 -19.36 -22.51 42.80
N GLY A 128 -19.85 -21.27 42.82
CA GLY A 128 -20.34 -20.62 44.04
C GLY A 128 -21.45 -21.40 44.73
N LYS A 129 -22.42 -21.93 43.98
CA LYS A 129 -23.48 -22.80 44.54
C LYS A 129 -22.95 -24.11 45.10
N ILE A 130 -21.92 -24.69 44.50
CA ILE A 130 -21.29 -25.92 45.01
C ILE A 130 -20.57 -25.63 46.34
N VAL A 131 -19.90 -24.50 46.43
CA VAL A 131 -19.18 -24.09 47.64
C VAL A 131 -20.15 -23.82 48.78
N ASP A 132 -21.24 -23.07 48.55
CA ASP A 132 -22.24 -22.75 49.58
C ASP A 132 -22.93 -24.03 50.12
N ASN A 133 -23.25 -24.98 49.24
CA ASN A 133 -23.85 -26.25 49.65
C ASN A 133 -22.88 -27.20 50.41
N ALA A 134 -21.57 -26.94 50.37
CA ALA A 134 -20.56 -27.79 51.02
C ALA A 134 -20.28 -27.42 52.48
N PHE A 135 -20.80 -26.29 52.98
CA PHE A 135 -20.57 -25.81 54.35
C PHE A 135 -21.82 -25.83 55.24
N ASP A 136 -22.96 -26.30 54.72
CA ASP A 136 -24.26 -26.33 55.41
C ASP A 136 -24.60 -27.69 56.08
N ASP A 137 -23.65 -28.64 56.19
CA ASP A 137 -23.79 -29.97 56.85
C ASP A 137 -23.00 -30.08 58.17
#